data_AF-A0A077UM13-F1
#
_entry.id   AF-A0A077UM13-F1
#
_cell.length_a   1.000
_cell.length_b   1.000
_cell.length_c   1.000
_cell.angle_alpha   90.00
_cell.angle_beta   90.00
_cell.angle_gamma   90.00
#
_symmetry.space_group_name_H-M   'P 1'
#
loop_
_entity.id
_entity.type
_entity.pdbx_description
1 polymer ?
#
loop_
_entity_poly.entity_id
_entity_poly.type
_entity_poly.pdbx_seq_one_letter_code
_entity_poly.pdbx_strand_id
1 'polypeptide(L)'
;MQQLKDVSEKKNFDINKLTVAGDSVGGNMATVMTIMTKQYGGLPIKQQLLYYPVTNAEFDTESYNQVSENYYLTKEGMQWFWNQYTTGSKERAEILHLRYVLILKILRAYRLL
;
A
#
# COMPACT_ATOMS: atom_id res chain seq x y z
N MET A 1 -13.09 4.06 -2.86
CA MET A 1 -13.55 5.29 -2.15
C MET A 1 -14.69 6.00 -2.87
N GLN A 2 -14.53 6.40 -4.14
CA GLN A 2 -15.54 7.19 -4.86
C GLN A 2 -16.93 6.51 -4.95
N GLN A 3 -16.97 5.19 -5.15
CA GLN A 3 -18.21 4.41 -5.23
C GLN A 3 -18.78 3.99 -3.87
N LEU A 4 -18.10 4.30 -2.75
CA LEU A 4 -18.52 3.77 -1.45
C LEU A 4 -19.88 4.31 -0.98
N LYS A 5 -20.27 5.52 -1.39
CA LYS A 5 -21.60 6.07 -1.10
C LYS A 5 -22.69 5.19 -1.71
N ASP A 6 -22.63 4.98 -3.01
CA ASP A 6 -23.60 4.16 -3.75
C ASP A 6 -23.63 2.71 -3.23
N VAL A 7 -22.46 2.15 -2.88
CA VAL A 7 -22.36 0.79 -2.33
C VAL A 7 -22.93 0.74 -0.91
N SER A 8 -22.74 1.78 -0.09
CA SER A 8 -23.28 1.87 1.26
C SER A 8 -24.81 1.92 1.28
N GLU A 9 -25.41 2.65 0.34
CA GLU A 9 -26.88 2.71 0.20
C GLU A 9 -27.44 1.36 -0.25
N LYS A 10 -26.81 0.71 -1.23
CA LYS A 10 -27.24 -0.60 -1.74
C LYS A 10 -27.08 -1.73 -0.74
N LYS A 11 -26.06 -1.67 0.11
CA LYS A 11 -25.71 -2.73 1.07
C LYS A 11 -26.04 -2.37 2.52
N ASN A 12 -26.62 -1.19 2.74
CA ASN A 12 -27.07 -0.67 4.03
C ASN A 12 -26.00 -0.73 5.15
N PHE A 13 -24.81 -0.16 4.90
CA PHE A 13 -23.78 -0.01 5.94
C PHE A 13 -23.47 1.47 6.24
N ASP A 14 -23.08 1.75 7.48
CA ASP A 14 -22.80 3.11 7.96
C ASP A 14 -21.44 3.62 7.46
N ILE A 15 -21.49 4.51 6.46
CA ILE A 15 -20.30 5.10 5.86
C ILE A 15 -19.51 6.00 6.81
N ASN A 16 -20.09 6.44 7.94
CA ASN A 16 -19.41 7.25 8.95
C ASN A 16 -18.50 6.42 9.87
N LYS A 17 -18.57 5.08 9.78
CA LYS A 17 -17.76 4.13 10.55
C LYS A 17 -16.76 3.39 9.66
N LEU A 18 -16.23 4.07 8.65
CA LEU A 18 -15.33 3.46 7.68
C LEU A 18 -13.96 3.16 8.31
N THR A 19 -13.56 1.89 8.23
CA THR A 19 -12.22 1.40 8.57
C THR A 19 -11.54 0.89 7.32
N VAL A 20 -10.28 1.29 7.09
CA VAL A 20 -9.45 0.71 6.03
C VAL A 20 -8.44 -0.24 6.64
N ALA A 21 -8.17 -1.33 5.93
CA ALA A 21 -7.20 -2.33 6.37
C ALA A 21 -6.35 -2.79 5.20
N GLY A 22 -5.16 -3.27 5.49
CA GLY A 22 -4.30 -3.88 4.49
C GLY A 22 -3.05 -4.52 5.09
N ASP A 23 -2.52 -5.49 4.38
CA ASP A 23 -1.30 -6.21 4.69
C ASP A 23 -0.18 -5.87 3.71
N SER A 24 1.07 -5.81 4.16
CA SER A 24 2.23 -5.54 3.30
C SER A 24 2.03 -4.27 2.46
N VAL A 25 2.00 -4.39 1.14
CA VAL A 25 1.73 -3.29 0.20
C VAL A 25 0.30 -2.76 0.28
N GLY A 26 -0.66 -3.59 0.68
CA GLY A 26 -2.03 -3.15 0.98
C GLY A 26 -2.08 -2.24 2.21
N GLY A 27 -1.21 -2.47 3.21
CA GLY A 27 -1.06 -1.58 4.36
C GLY A 27 -0.53 -0.19 3.96
N ASN A 28 0.39 -0.15 2.99
CA ASN A 28 0.81 1.11 2.38
C ASN A 28 -0.38 1.85 1.74
N MET A 29 -1.15 1.15 0.91
CA MET A 29 -2.30 1.72 0.20
C MET A 29 -3.36 2.25 1.17
N ALA A 30 -3.66 1.51 2.24
CA ALA A 30 -4.59 1.95 3.29
C ALA A 30 -4.13 3.26 3.95
N THR A 31 -2.82 3.38 4.21
CA THR A 31 -2.19 4.59 4.76
C THR A 31 -2.31 5.76 3.79
N VAL A 32 -1.85 5.60 2.54
CA VAL A 32 -1.85 6.65 1.51
C VAL A 32 -3.28 7.12 1.21
N MET A 33 -4.22 6.19 1.09
CA MET A 33 -5.64 6.52 0.90
C MET A 33 -6.20 7.37 2.03
N THR A 34 -5.78 7.11 3.27
CA THR A 34 -6.19 7.91 4.42
C THR A 34 -5.60 9.32 4.38
N ILE A 35 -4.31 9.46 4.03
CA ILE A 35 -3.66 10.76 3.85
C ILE A 35 -4.36 11.56 2.75
N MET A 36 -4.58 10.95 1.57
CA MET A 36 -5.27 11.60 0.45
C MET A 36 -6.69 12.02 0.82
N THR A 37 -7.42 11.18 1.54
CA THR A 37 -8.78 11.48 2.00
C THR A 37 -8.81 12.71 2.90
N LYS A 38 -7.85 12.81 3.83
CA LYS A 38 -7.70 13.96 4.71
C LYS A 38 -7.32 15.23 3.93
N GLN A 39 -6.42 15.11 2.95
CA GLN A 39 -5.91 16.25 2.17
C GLN A 39 -6.92 16.79 1.15
N TYR A 40 -7.69 15.92 0.49
CA TYR A 40 -8.57 16.28 -0.62
C TYR A 40 -10.07 16.28 -0.26
N GLY A 41 -10.44 16.14 1.02
CA GLY A 41 -11.82 16.25 1.48
C GLY A 41 -12.71 15.06 1.09
N GLY A 42 -12.20 13.83 1.26
CA GLY A 42 -12.94 12.59 0.99
C GLY A 42 -13.83 12.10 2.15
N LEU A 43 -14.39 10.90 2.00
CA LEU A 43 -15.17 10.23 3.05
C LEU A 43 -14.29 9.96 4.29
N PRO A 44 -14.71 10.37 5.50
CA PRO A 44 -13.87 10.26 6.68
C PRO A 44 -13.57 8.79 7.03
N ILE A 45 -12.29 8.43 6.98
CA ILE A 45 -11.78 7.15 7.48
C ILE A 45 -11.52 7.30 8.98
N LYS A 46 -12.17 6.47 9.80
CA LYS A 46 -12.11 6.55 11.26
C LYS A 46 -10.97 5.73 11.85
N GLN A 47 -10.62 4.62 11.21
CA GLN A 47 -9.61 3.69 11.71
C GLN A 47 -8.79 3.11 10.57
N GLN A 48 -7.55 2.74 10.88
CA GLN A 48 -6.65 2.01 10.00
C GLN A 48 -6.17 0.74 10.71
N LEU A 49 -6.18 -0.40 10.02
CA LEU A 49 -5.62 -1.65 10.52
C LEU A 49 -4.53 -2.15 9.56
N LEU A 50 -3.28 -2.09 9.99
CA LEU A 50 -2.11 -2.25 9.13
C LEU A 50 -1.31 -3.48 9.56
N TYR A 51 -1.32 -4.53 8.73
CA TYR A 51 -0.53 -5.73 8.97
C TYR A 51 0.82 -5.59 8.26
N TYR A 52 1.93 -5.49 9.02
CA TYR A 52 3.31 -5.40 8.51
C TYR A 52 3.45 -4.49 7.26
N PRO A 53 3.03 -3.22 7.33
CA PRO A 53 2.91 -2.38 6.15
C PRO A 53 4.27 -2.05 5.53
N VAL A 54 4.30 -1.97 4.19
CA VAL A 54 5.41 -1.31 3.49
C VAL A 54 5.27 0.20 3.68
N THR A 55 6.25 0.87 4.28
CA THR A 55 6.16 2.30 4.60
C THR A 55 7.33 3.13 4.08
N ASN A 56 8.40 2.49 3.64
CA ASN A 56 9.62 3.13 3.17
C ASN A 56 10.26 2.30 2.04
N ALA A 57 10.95 2.97 1.13
CA ALA A 57 11.70 2.38 0.02
C ALA A 57 13.20 2.27 0.30
N GLU A 58 13.62 2.45 1.55
CA GLU A 58 14.99 2.24 2.02
C GLU A 58 15.24 0.76 2.35
N PHE A 59 16.34 0.22 1.84
CA PHE A 59 16.71 -1.20 1.99
C PHE A 59 17.86 -1.40 2.99
N ASP A 60 18.28 -0.36 3.68
CA ASP A 60 19.44 -0.38 4.60
C ASP A 60 19.03 -0.16 6.07
N THR A 61 17.78 -0.47 6.39
CA THR A 61 17.35 -0.51 7.79
C THR A 61 17.95 -1.74 8.47
N GLU A 62 18.11 -1.66 9.79
CA GLU A 62 18.67 -2.75 10.59
C GLU A 62 17.91 -4.08 10.38
N SER A 63 16.59 -4.04 10.28
CA SER A 63 15.78 -5.24 10.02
C SER A 63 16.06 -5.84 8.65
N TYR A 64 16.16 -5.04 7.58
CA TYR A 64 16.52 -5.54 6.24
C TYR A 64 17.90 -6.22 6.18
N ASN A 65 18.82 -5.79 7.04
CA ASN A 65 20.16 -6.36 7.12
C ASN A 65 20.19 -7.62 8.00
N GLN A 66 19.33 -7.71 9.02
CA GLN A 66 19.21 -8.89 9.90
C GLN A 66 18.41 -10.05 9.29
N VAL A 67 17.42 -9.75 8.46
CA VAL A 67 16.56 -10.76 7.80
C VAL A 67 16.76 -10.79 6.28
N SER A 68 17.97 -10.48 5.81
CA SER A 68 18.27 -10.34 4.39
C SER A 68 18.09 -11.63 3.58
N GLU A 69 18.39 -12.79 4.18
CA GLU A 69 18.43 -14.10 3.53
C GLU A 69 17.70 -15.16 4.38
N ASN A 70 17.21 -16.23 3.74
CA ASN A 70 16.58 -17.40 4.39
C ASN A 70 15.21 -17.18 5.05
N TYR A 71 14.54 -16.07 4.75
CA TYR A 71 13.12 -15.84 5.06
C TYR A 71 12.28 -15.83 3.79
N TYR A 72 10.95 -15.99 3.91
CA TYR A 72 10.03 -16.01 2.78
C TYR A 72 10.10 -14.74 1.91
N LEU A 73 10.39 -13.59 2.51
CA LEU A 73 10.60 -12.32 1.83
C LEU A 73 12.05 -11.87 2.02
N THR A 74 12.83 -11.87 0.94
CA THR A 74 14.24 -11.43 0.97
C THR A 74 14.40 -9.95 0.59
N LYS A 75 15.57 -9.39 0.90
CA LYS A 75 15.94 -8.02 0.53
C LYS A 75 15.91 -7.82 -0.99
N GLU A 76 16.44 -8.77 -1.75
CA GLU A 76 16.46 -8.75 -3.22
C GLU A 76 15.03 -8.80 -3.78
N GLY A 77 14.16 -9.61 -3.17
CA GLY A 77 12.75 -9.68 -3.55
C GLY A 77 12.04 -8.33 -3.38
N MET A 78 12.27 -7.65 -2.25
CA MET A 78 11.73 -6.31 -2.01
C MET A 78 12.29 -5.26 -2.97
N GLN A 79 13.58 -5.28 -3.27
CA GLN A 79 14.18 -4.39 -4.27
C GLN A 79 13.55 -4.61 -5.66
N TRP A 80 13.34 -5.88 -6.04
CA TRP A 80 12.68 -6.20 -7.29
C TRP A 80 11.24 -5.69 -7.33
N PHE A 81 10.45 -5.85 -6.27
CA PHE A 81 9.08 -5.31 -6.20
C PHE A 81 9.06 -3.79 -6.36
N TRP A 82 9.96 -3.07 -5.68
CA TRP A 82 10.08 -1.63 -5.84
C TRP A 82 10.50 -1.22 -7.25
N ASN A 83 11.39 -1.97 -7.90
CA ASN A 83 11.78 -1.73 -9.30
C ASN A 83 10.60 -1.92 -10.27
N GLN A 84 9.74 -2.91 -10.03
CA GLN A 84 8.49 -3.04 -10.78
C GLN A 84 7.58 -1.84 -10.54
N TYR A 85 7.53 -1.35 -9.30
CA TYR A 85 6.70 -0.21 -8.93
C TYR A 85 7.09 1.07 -9.68
N THR A 86 8.31 1.54 -9.42
CA THR A 86 8.94 2.69 -10.08
C THR A 86 10.46 2.60 -9.94
N THR A 87 11.18 3.07 -10.94
CA THR A 87 12.64 3.22 -10.91
C THR A 87 13.08 4.63 -10.53
N GLY A 88 12.15 5.59 -10.44
CA GLY A 88 12.46 6.98 -10.07
C GLY A 88 12.73 7.14 -8.58
N SER A 89 13.90 7.65 -8.20
CA SER A 89 14.23 7.90 -6.79
C SER A 89 13.33 8.97 -6.14
N LYS A 90 13.01 10.03 -6.88
CA LYS A 90 12.07 11.09 -6.43
C LYS A 90 10.68 10.51 -6.18
N GLU A 91 10.22 9.68 -7.10
CA GLU A 91 8.94 8.98 -7.01
C GLU A 91 8.85 8.04 -5.80
N ARG A 92 9.96 7.40 -5.41
CA ARG A 92 10.00 6.57 -4.19
C ARG A 92 9.96 7.38 -2.89
N ALA A 93 10.45 8.61 -2.91
CA ALA A 93 10.45 9.50 -1.75
C ALA A 93 9.09 10.19 -1.52
N GLU A 94 8.20 10.16 -2.52
CA GLU A 94 6.89 10.80 -2.43
C GLU A 94 5.89 9.92 -1.66
N ILE A 95 5.40 10.44 -0.52
CA ILE A 95 4.44 9.77 0.37
C ILE A 95 3.17 9.33 -0.39
N LEU A 96 2.71 10.13 -1.36
CA LEU A 96 1.47 9.87 -2.11
C LEU A 96 1.66 9.12 -3.42
N HIS A 97 2.91 8.88 -3.82
CA HIS A 97 3.18 8.36 -5.16
C HIS A 97 2.85 6.89 -5.30
N LEU A 98 2.56 6.18 -4.21
CA LEU A 98 2.05 4.80 -4.19
C LEU A 98 0.59 4.70 -4.70
N ARG A 99 0.41 4.98 -5.99
CA ARG A 99 -0.84 4.78 -6.74
C ARG A 99 -0.92 3.34 -7.25
N TYR A 100 -2.15 2.88 -7.50
CA TYR A 100 -2.68 1.58 -7.98
C TYR A 100 -1.81 0.64 -8.89
N VAL A 101 -0.65 1.07 -9.36
CA VAL A 101 0.22 0.37 -10.31
C VAL A 101 0.94 -0.84 -9.70
N LEU A 102 1.14 -0.87 -8.38
CA LEU A 102 1.91 -1.92 -7.70
C LEU A 102 1.29 -3.31 -7.82
N ILE A 103 0.00 -3.46 -7.49
CA ILE A 103 -0.68 -4.77 -7.50
C ILE A 103 -0.74 -5.36 -8.90
N LEU A 104 -1.07 -4.55 -9.91
CA LEU A 104 -1.18 -5.04 -11.29
C LEU A 104 0.16 -5.46 -11.86
N LYS A 105 1.25 -4.73 -11.57
CA LYS A 105 2.58 -5.10 -12.06
C LYS A 105 3.14 -6.34 -11.34
N ILE A 106 2.91 -6.47 -10.03
CA ILE A 106 3.29 -7.65 -9.26
C ILE A 106 2.53 -8.89 -9.76
N LEU A 107 1.20 -8.83 -9.88
CA LEU A 107 0.39 -9.94 -10.38
C LEU A 107 0.75 -10.33 -11.82
N ARG A 108 1.10 -9.35 -12.67
CA ARG A 108 1.55 -9.61 -14.04
C ARG A 108 2.90 -10.32 -14.08
N ALA A 109 3.79 -10.00 -13.15
CA ALA A 109 5.10 -10.63 -13.04
C ALA A 109 5.02 -12.05 -12.44
N TYR A 110 4.08 -12.31 -11.52
CA TYR A 110 3.77 -13.68 -11.07
C TYR A 110 3.05 -14.55 -12.13
N ARG A 111 2.46 -13.94 -13.18
CA ARG A 111 1.85 -14.65 -14.32
C ARG A 111 2.83 -14.96 -15.46
N LEU A 112 4.07 -14.49 -15.37
CA LEU A 112 5.12 -14.67 -16.39
C LEU A 112 6.24 -15.62 -15.94
N LEU A 113 6.02 -16.35 -14.84
CA LEU A 113 6.79 -17.53 -14.41
C LEU A 113 5.88 -18.75 -14.49
#